data_AF-A0A9W5Y5X5-F1
#
_entry.id   AF-A0A9W5Y5X5-F1
#
_cell.length_a   1.000
_cell.length_b   1.000
_cell.length_c   1.000
_cell.angle_alpha   90.00
_cell.angle_beta   90.00
_cell.angle_gamma   90.00
#
_symmetry.space_group_name_H-M   'P 1'
#
loop_
_entity.id
_entity.type
_entity.pdbx_description
1 polymer ?
#
loop_
_entity_poly.entity_id
_entity_poly.type
_entity_poly.pdbx_seq_one_letter_code
_entity_poly.pdbx_strand_id
1 'polypeptide(L)'
;MKKIGMSISHDTILRLIRKLPQYTITIDDSVKNIGIDDFAFKKRKKYCTLICAMDKRMILDILPSRNKEAVADWLKKYPQISLVSRDGSISYSSAITETLPNALQLSDNYHLVKNLLDNINRYVKRKYPKDLIISKSKQEIVDAVIEDEDNIKTAIRDEKIKAK
;
A
#
# COMPACT_ATOMS: atom_id res chain seq x y z
N MET A 1 29.98 6.64 -4.89
CA MET A 1 31.27 6.36 -4.21
C MET A 1 32.32 7.45 -4.41
N LYS A 2 32.52 8.01 -5.60
CA LYS A 2 33.37 9.22 -5.78
C LYS A 2 32.99 10.39 -4.85
N LYS A 3 31.69 10.61 -4.61
CA LYS A 3 31.17 11.59 -3.63
C LYS A 3 31.57 11.33 -2.16
N ILE A 4 32.10 10.15 -1.85
CA ILE A 4 32.54 9.73 -0.50
C ILE A 4 34.06 9.44 -0.49
N GLY A 5 34.80 9.87 -1.53
CA GLY A 5 36.26 9.67 -1.63
C GLY A 5 36.73 8.27 -2.01
N MET A 6 35.83 7.30 -2.21
CA MET A 6 36.20 5.92 -2.54
C MET A 6 36.35 5.70 -4.06
N SER A 7 37.54 5.28 -4.48
CA SER A 7 37.89 4.90 -5.87
C SER A 7 37.51 3.44 -6.18
N ILE A 8 36.21 3.15 -6.16
CA ILE A 8 35.66 1.84 -6.54
C ILE A 8 34.71 2.01 -7.73
N SER A 9 34.76 1.09 -8.69
CA SER A 9 33.82 1.07 -9.83
C SER A 9 32.49 0.41 -9.45
N HIS A 10 31.41 0.74 -10.17
CA HIS A 10 30.11 0.08 -9.99
C HIS A 10 30.21 -1.45 -10.17
N ASP A 11 31.00 -1.90 -11.15
CA ASP A 11 31.22 -3.33 -11.42
C ASP A 11 31.91 -4.04 -10.27
N THR A 12 32.82 -3.34 -9.58
CA THR A 12 33.48 -3.90 -8.39
C THR A 12 32.48 -4.13 -7.27
N ILE A 13 31.55 -3.20 -7.00
CA ILE A 13 30.48 -3.42 -6.03
C ILE A 13 29.62 -4.60 -6.45
N LEU A 14 29.15 -4.63 -7.70
CA LEU A 14 28.28 -5.72 -8.17
C LEU A 14 28.95 -7.08 -8.05
N ARG A 15 30.25 -7.16 -8.36
CA ARG A 15 31.05 -8.37 -8.18
C ARG A 15 31.15 -8.77 -6.70
N LEU A 16 31.34 -7.81 -5.79
CA LEU A 16 31.36 -8.07 -4.35
C LEU A 16 30.00 -8.57 -3.85
N ILE A 17 28.91 -7.92 -4.23
CA ILE A 17 27.55 -8.33 -3.87
C ILE A 17 27.26 -9.75 -4.37
N ARG A 18 27.63 -10.07 -5.61
CA ARG A 18 27.46 -11.43 -6.18
C ARG A 18 28.33 -12.50 -5.51
N LYS A 19 29.40 -12.11 -4.82
CA LYS A 19 30.27 -13.02 -4.05
C LYS A 19 29.82 -13.19 -2.61
N LEU A 20 28.88 -12.37 -2.11
CA LEU A 20 28.32 -12.58 -0.78
C LEU A 20 27.63 -13.95 -0.74
N PRO A 21 27.76 -14.70 0.36
CA PRO A 21 27.03 -15.96 0.51
C PRO A 21 25.54 -15.68 0.36
N GLN A 22 24.85 -16.56 -0.36
CA GLN A 22 23.39 -16.53 -0.40
C GLN A 22 22.88 -16.79 1.02
N TYR A 23 22.40 -15.73 1.67
CA TYR A 23 21.69 -15.86 2.93
C TYR A 23 20.34 -16.53 2.64
N THR A 24 20.21 -17.79 3.01
CA THR A 24 18.90 -18.44 3.08
C THR A 24 18.22 -17.97 4.35
N ILE A 25 17.11 -17.26 4.21
CA ILE A 25 16.30 -16.85 5.35
C ILE A 25 15.54 -18.09 5.82
N THR A 26 15.81 -18.53 7.05
CA THR A 26 15.04 -19.60 7.68
C THR A 26 13.82 -18.99 8.33
N ILE A 27 12.63 -19.43 7.92
CA ILE A 27 11.37 -19.04 8.54
C ILE A 27 11.10 -20.04 9.66
N ASP A 28 11.32 -19.58 10.89
CA ASP A 28 11.07 -20.35 12.11
C ASP A 28 9.62 -20.17 12.62
N ASP A 29 9.26 -20.92 13.66
CA ASP A 29 7.92 -20.90 14.26
C ASP A 29 7.58 -19.59 15.01
N SER A 30 8.55 -18.68 15.18
CA SER A 30 8.30 -17.36 15.78
C SER A 30 7.70 -16.37 14.79
N VAL A 31 7.77 -16.64 13.48
CA VAL A 31 7.16 -15.80 12.45
C VAL A 31 5.66 -16.07 12.38
N LYS A 32 4.87 -15.23 13.05
CA LYS A 32 3.40 -15.35 13.09
C LYS A 32 2.66 -14.26 12.33
N ASN A 33 3.27 -13.08 12.22
CA ASN A 33 2.69 -11.90 11.61
C ASN A 33 3.46 -11.55 10.33
N ILE A 34 2.78 -11.61 9.18
CA ILE A 34 3.40 -11.31 7.88
C ILE A 34 2.67 -10.19 7.14
N GLY A 35 3.42 -9.48 6.30
CA GLY A 35 2.90 -8.55 5.30
C GLY A 35 3.03 -9.13 3.90
N ILE A 36 2.02 -8.95 3.06
CA ILE A 36 2.00 -9.35 1.65
C ILE A 36 1.63 -8.14 0.78
N ASP A 37 2.48 -7.82 -0.20
CA ASP A 37 2.22 -6.72 -1.14
C ASP A 37 2.81 -6.99 -2.54
N ASP A 38 2.35 -6.23 -3.52
CA ASP A 38 2.85 -6.20 -4.89
C ASP A 38 4.20 -5.46 -4.97
N PHE A 39 5.26 -6.20 -5.27
CA PHE A 39 6.56 -5.63 -5.62
C PHE A 39 6.76 -5.63 -7.13
N ALA A 40 7.47 -4.63 -7.66
CA ALA A 40 7.79 -4.55 -9.08
C ALA A 40 9.29 -4.40 -9.28
N PHE A 41 9.96 -5.45 -9.79
CA PHE A 41 11.36 -5.36 -10.25
C PHE A 41 11.54 -4.30 -11.35
N LYS A 42 10.53 -4.20 -12.22
CA LYS A 42 10.42 -3.13 -13.21
C LYS A 42 8.95 -2.75 -13.33
N LYS A 43 8.64 -1.53 -12.89
CA LYS A 43 7.29 -0.96 -12.92
C LYS A 43 6.64 -1.18 -14.30
N ARG A 44 5.39 -1.63 -14.31
CA ARG A 44 4.61 -1.98 -15.53
C ARG A 44 5.16 -3.14 -16.37
N LYS A 45 6.11 -3.94 -15.88
CA LYS A 45 6.61 -5.12 -16.60
C LYS A 45 6.55 -6.38 -15.78
N LYS A 46 7.30 -6.43 -14.69
CA LYS A 46 7.46 -7.64 -13.88
C LYS A 46 7.08 -7.33 -12.46
N TYR A 47 5.92 -7.82 -12.07
CA TYR A 47 5.41 -7.78 -10.71
C TYR A 47 5.59 -9.16 -10.05
N CYS A 48 5.72 -9.13 -8.75
CA CYS A 48 6.00 -10.25 -7.86
C CYS A 48 5.35 -9.95 -6.52
N THR A 49 5.14 -10.98 -5.71
CA THR A 49 4.65 -10.82 -4.35
C THR A 49 5.83 -10.72 -3.39
N LEU A 50 5.88 -9.63 -2.61
CA LEU A 50 6.82 -9.48 -1.51
C LEU A 50 6.15 -9.98 -0.23
N ILE A 51 6.88 -10.82 0.52
CA ILE A 51 6.43 -11.30 1.82
C ILE A 51 7.44 -10.88 2.87
N CYS A 52 6.96 -10.25 3.94
CA CYS A 52 7.82 -9.78 5.03
C CYS A 52 7.30 -10.25 6.40
N ALA A 53 8.21 -10.50 7.33
CA ALA A 53 7.88 -10.67 8.74
C ALA A 53 7.70 -9.28 9.35
N MET A 54 6.51 -9.00 9.85
CA MET A 54 6.17 -7.70 10.42
C MET A 54 6.93 -7.44 11.73
N ASP A 55 6.99 -8.45 12.60
CA ASP A 55 7.60 -8.32 13.92
C ASP A 55 9.12 -8.13 13.82
N LYS A 56 9.75 -8.84 12.89
CA LYS A 56 11.20 -8.83 12.68
C LYS A 56 11.66 -7.78 11.66
N ARG A 57 10.73 -7.09 10.99
CA ARG A 57 10.99 -6.10 9.91
C ARG A 57 11.95 -6.60 8.84
N MET A 58 11.77 -7.85 8.43
CA MET A 58 12.62 -8.49 7.42
C MET A 58 11.80 -9.03 6.26
N ILE A 59 12.38 -8.98 5.06
CA ILE A 59 11.83 -9.68 3.89
C ILE A 59 12.03 -11.17 4.14
N LEU A 60 10.98 -11.96 3.96
CA LEU A 60 11.05 -13.42 4.06
C LEU A 60 11.24 -14.04 2.69
N ASP A 61 10.49 -13.58 1.70
CA ASP A 61 10.54 -14.11 0.34
C ASP A 61 10.04 -13.10 -0.69
N ILE A 62 10.41 -13.33 -1.96
CA ILE A 62 9.89 -12.62 -3.13
C ILE A 62 9.44 -13.66 -4.15
N LEU A 63 8.13 -13.85 -4.27
CA LEU A 63 7.56 -14.80 -5.22
C LEU A 63 7.53 -14.18 -6.61
N PRO A 64 8.07 -14.83 -7.66
CA PRO A 64 8.11 -14.28 -9.02
C PRO A 64 6.75 -14.32 -9.73
N SER A 65 5.65 -14.23 -8.99
CA SER A 65 4.26 -14.25 -9.45
C SER A 65 3.40 -13.46 -8.47
N ARG A 66 2.20 -13.04 -8.91
CA ARG A 66 1.13 -12.50 -8.07
C ARG A 66 -0.10 -13.41 -8.01
N ASN A 67 0.02 -14.57 -8.64
CA ASN A 67 -1.09 -15.47 -8.81
C ASN A 67 -1.49 -16.06 -7.45
N LYS A 68 -2.79 -16.25 -7.26
CA LYS A 68 -3.37 -16.82 -6.05
C LYS A 68 -2.67 -18.13 -5.68
N GLU A 69 -2.44 -18.99 -6.66
CA GLU A 69 -1.88 -20.33 -6.49
C GLU A 69 -0.45 -20.26 -5.93
N ALA A 70 0.38 -19.36 -6.45
CA ALA A 70 1.76 -19.19 -6.01
C ALA A 70 1.84 -18.72 -4.54
N VAL A 71 0.96 -17.80 -4.15
CA VAL A 71 0.86 -17.32 -2.76
C VAL A 71 0.32 -18.43 -1.85
N ALA A 72 -0.74 -19.12 -2.28
CA ALA A 72 -1.32 -20.23 -1.54
C ALA A 72 -0.29 -21.34 -1.26
N ASP A 73 0.45 -21.76 -2.28
CA ASP A 73 1.47 -22.81 -2.13
C ASP A 73 2.63 -22.39 -1.23
N TRP A 74 2.93 -21.09 -1.15
CA TRP A 74 3.87 -20.57 -0.17
C TRP A 74 3.29 -20.61 1.25
N LEU A 75 2.06 -20.12 1.44
CA LEU A 75 1.40 -20.06 2.75
C LEU A 75 1.19 -21.44 3.38
N LYS A 76 0.88 -22.46 2.57
CA LYS A 76 0.74 -23.86 3.03
C LYS A 76 1.97 -24.39 3.76
N LYS A 77 3.16 -23.88 3.45
CA LYS A 77 4.42 -24.30 4.08
C LYS A 77 4.58 -23.75 5.49
N TYR A 78 3.81 -22.71 5.85
CA TYR A 78 3.95 -21.95 7.08
C TYR A 78 2.62 -21.85 7.83
N PRO A 79 2.08 -22.97 8.35
CA PRO A 79 0.79 -22.99 9.05
C PRO A 79 0.80 -22.23 10.38
N GLN A 80 1.99 -21.88 10.92
CA GLN A 80 2.13 -21.08 12.14
C GLN A 80 1.69 -19.61 11.96
N ILE A 81 1.54 -19.14 10.72
CA ILE A 81 1.14 -17.76 10.43
C ILE A 81 -0.29 -17.55 10.92
N SER A 82 -0.48 -16.59 11.83
CA SER A 82 -1.77 -16.27 12.43
C SER A 82 -2.33 -14.93 11.98
N LEU A 83 -1.51 -14.04 11.41
CA LEU A 83 -1.92 -12.73 10.97
C LEU A 83 -1.24 -12.38 9.65
N VAL A 84 -2.05 -11.92 8.69
CA VAL A 84 -1.59 -11.45 7.40
C VAL A 84 -2.10 -10.04 7.15
N SER A 85 -1.19 -9.06 7.15
CA SER A 85 -1.45 -7.74 6.60
C SER A 85 -1.31 -7.79 5.08
N ARG A 86 -2.33 -7.33 4.36
CA ARG A 86 -2.35 -7.34 2.89
C ARG A 86 -2.89 -6.03 2.33
N ASP A 87 -2.60 -5.79 1.08
CA ASP A 87 -3.29 -4.78 0.29
C ASP A 87 -4.77 -5.15 0.05
N GLY A 88 -5.48 -4.33 -0.72
CA GLY A 88 -6.87 -4.57 -1.10
C GLY A 88 -7.10 -5.72 -2.09
N SER A 89 -6.09 -6.55 -2.40
CA SER A 89 -6.19 -7.60 -3.41
C SER A 89 -7.15 -8.73 -3.02
N ILE A 90 -8.15 -8.96 -3.88
CA ILE A 90 -9.07 -10.10 -3.75
C ILE A 90 -8.30 -11.42 -3.91
N SER A 91 -7.31 -11.48 -4.81
CA SER A 91 -6.49 -12.67 -5.04
C SER A 91 -5.76 -13.10 -3.78
N TYR A 92 -5.10 -12.17 -3.09
CA TYR A 92 -4.43 -12.47 -1.83
C TYR A 92 -5.41 -12.85 -0.74
N SER A 93 -6.55 -12.15 -0.64
CA SER A 93 -7.58 -12.52 0.32
C SER A 93 -8.03 -13.96 0.15
N SER A 94 -8.33 -14.37 -1.10
CA SER A 94 -8.75 -15.73 -1.40
C SER A 94 -7.64 -16.75 -1.14
N ALA A 95 -6.38 -16.45 -1.46
CA ALA A 95 -5.25 -17.34 -1.18
C ALA A 95 -5.10 -17.59 0.33
N ILE A 96 -5.19 -16.53 1.15
CA ILE A 96 -5.05 -16.63 2.61
C ILE A 96 -6.24 -17.39 3.19
N THR A 97 -7.48 -17.06 2.81
CA THR A 97 -8.67 -17.75 3.32
C THR A 97 -8.65 -19.26 3.01
N GLU A 98 -8.16 -19.64 1.83
CA GLU A 98 -8.09 -21.05 1.43
C GLU A 98 -7.01 -21.84 2.20
N THR A 99 -5.86 -21.21 2.48
CA THR A 99 -4.69 -21.92 3.00
C THR A 99 -4.51 -21.78 4.50
N LEU A 100 -4.92 -20.65 5.07
CA LEU A 100 -4.83 -20.31 6.47
C LEU A 100 -6.19 -19.77 6.94
N PRO A 101 -7.23 -20.62 7.02
CA PRO A 101 -8.60 -20.17 7.32
C PRO A 101 -8.74 -19.49 8.69
N ASN A 102 -7.84 -19.79 9.63
CA ASN A 102 -7.82 -19.21 10.97
C ASN A 102 -6.92 -17.96 11.07
N ALA A 103 -6.22 -17.57 9.99
CA ALA A 103 -5.38 -16.39 10.02
C ALA A 103 -6.21 -15.10 9.89
N LEU A 104 -5.93 -14.15 10.77
CA LEU A 104 -6.55 -12.83 10.74
C LEU A 104 -6.01 -12.03 9.55
N GLN A 105 -6.90 -11.56 8.68
CA GLN A 105 -6.54 -10.70 7.56
C GLN A 105 -6.76 -9.23 7.93
N LEU A 106 -5.69 -8.45 7.88
CA LEU A 106 -5.72 -7.00 8.11
C LEU A 106 -5.44 -6.24 6.81
N SER A 107 -6.18 -5.15 6.61
CA SER A 107 -5.84 -4.21 5.54
C SER A 107 -4.64 -3.38 5.95
N ASP A 108 -3.65 -3.26 5.06
CA ASP A 108 -2.50 -2.37 5.28
C ASP A 108 -2.96 -0.90 5.34
N ASN A 109 -2.53 -0.23 6.41
CA ASN A 109 -2.83 1.17 6.71
C ASN A 109 -2.38 2.12 5.59
N TYR A 110 -1.25 1.85 4.93
CA TYR A 110 -0.79 2.69 3.82
C TYR A 110 -1.85 2.78 2.72
N HIS A 111 -2.45 1.65 2.34
CA HIS A 111 -3.49 1.61 1.32
C HIS A 111 -4.77 2.32 1.76
N LEU A 112 -5.17 2.19 3.03
CA LEU A 112 -6.34 2.89 3.57
C LEU A 112 -6.17 4.41 3.50
N VAL A 113 -5.05 4.93 4.03
CA VAL A 113 -4.76 6.36 4.03
C VAL A 113 -4.60 6.89 2.60
N LYS A 114 -3.87 6.17 1.75
CA LYS A 114 -3.70 6.54 0.35
C LYS A 114 -5.03 6.62 -0.39
N ASN A 115 -5.89 5.62 -0.22
CA ASN A 115 -7.20 5.59 -0.88
C ASN A 115 -8.07 6.74 -0.40
N LEU A 116 -8.06 7.05 0.91
CA LEU A 116 -8.78 8.20 1.45
C LEU A 116 -8.29 9.51 0.82
N LEU A 117 -6.98 9.76 0.85
CA LEU A 117 -6.37 10.97 0.30
C LEU A 117 -6.61 11.10 -1.21
N ASP A 118 -6.50 10.01 -1.97
CA ASP A 118 -6.76 9.99 -3.41
C ASP A 118 -8.22 10.34 -3.74
N ASN A 119 -9.17 9.93 -2.88
CA ASN A 119 -10.58 10.28 -3.05
C ASN A 119 -10.86 11.74 -2.65
N ILE A 120 -10.31 12.21 -1.54
CA ILE A 120 -10.40 13.63 -1.14
C ILE A 120 -9.83 14.52 -2.25
N ASN A 121 -8.65 14.20 -2.76
CA ASN A 121 -8.01 14.96 -3.84
C ASN A 121 -8.87 14.99 -5.11
N ARG A 122 -9.49 13.86 -5.48
CA ARG A 122 -10.44 13.80 -6.60
C ARG A 122 -11.67 14.67 -6.36
N TYR A 123 -12.23 14.64 -5.15
CA TYR A 123 -13.36 15.47 -4.77
C TYR A 123 -13.03 16.95 -4.86
N VAL A 124 -11.93 17.39 -4.25
CA VAL A 124 -11.48 18.79 -4.27
C VAL A 124 -11.25 19.27 -5.70
N LYS A 125 -10.55 18.50 -6.53
CA LYS A 125 -10.32 18.83 -7.95
C LYS A 125 -11.60 18.90 -8.79
N ARG A 126 -12.66 18.19 -8.38
CA ARG A 126 -13.96 18.23 -9.04
C ARG A 126 -14.81 19.41 -8.56
N LYS A 127 -14.77 19.71 -7.26
CA LYS A 127 -15.59 20.76 -6.63
C LYS A 127 -15.05 22.17 -6.93
N TYR A 128 -13.73 22.34 -6.92
CA TYR A 128 -13.11 23.66 -7.04
C TYR A 128 -12.39 23.84 -8.38
N PRO A 129 -12.40 25.07 -8.94
CA PRO A 129 -11.64 25.39 -10.15
C PRO A 129 -10.15 25.19 -9.90
N LYS A 130 -9.38 24.90 -10.97
CA LYS A 130 -7.92 24.75 -10.87
C LYS A 130 -7.24 26.01 -10.31
N ASP A 131 -7.78 27.17 -10.66
CA ASP A 131 -7.30 28.46 -10.24
C ASP A 131 -8.27 29.02 -9.20
N LEU A 132 -7.93 28.87 -7.91
CA LEU A 132 -8.61 29.60 -6.85
C LEU A 132 -8.02 31.00 -6.77
N ILE A 133 -8.81 32.00 -7.16
CA ILE A 133 -8.51 33.39 -6.84
C ILE A 133 -8.81 33.57 -5.35
N ILE A 134 -7.76 33.52 -4.52
CA ILE A 134 -7.89 33.85 -3.10
C ILE A 134 -8.07 35.36 -3.01
N SER A 135 -9.29 35.81 -2.74
CA SER A 135 -9.57 37.23 -2.51
C SER A 135 -8.75 37.73 -1.32
N LYS A 136 -8.12 38.89 -1.49
CA LYS A 136 -7.29 39.49 -0.41
C LYS A 136 -8.15 40.23 0.62
N SER A 137 -9.44 40.46 0.36
CA SER A 137 -10.30 41.23 1.25
C SER A 137 -11.07 40.31 2.22
N LYS A 138 -11.11 40.73 3.48
CA LYS A 138 -11.76 39.98 4.57
C LYS A 138 -13.27 39.79 4.33
N GLN A 139 -13.92 40.74 3.65
CA GLN A 139 -15.35 40.70 3.39
C GLN A 139 -15.71 39.64 2.34
N GLU A 140 -14.95 39.58 1.24
CA GLU A 140 -15.18 38.59 0.18
C GLU A 140 -14.96 37.14 0.67
N ILE A 141 -14.06 36.93 1.64
CA ILE A 141 -13.87 35.61 2.26
C ILE A 141 -15.09 35.21 3.11
N VAL A 142 -15.65 36.15 3.89
CA VAL A 142 -16.82 35.88 4.73
C VAL A 142 -18.03 35.53 3.87
N ASP A 143 -18.26 36.30 2.80
CA ASP A 143 -19.40 36.09 1.91
C ASP A 143 -19.29 34.72 1.19
N ALA A 144 -18.09 34.34 0.72
CA ALA A 144 -17.86 33.06 0.06
C ALA A 144 -18.02 31.85 1.01
N VAL A 145 -17.67 31.98 2.30
CA VAL A 145 -17.84 30.91 3.29
C VAL A 145 -19.32 30.68 3.62
N ILE A 146 -20.10 31.75 3.76
CA ILE A 146 -21.55 31.66 4.02
C ILE A 146 -22.25 30.95 2.85
N GLU A 147 -21.88 31.29 1.61
CA GLU A 147 -22.47 30.71 0.41
C GLU A 147 -22.18 29.20 0.26
N ASP A 148 -20.97 28.74 0.61
CA ASP A 148 -20.65 27.30 0.57
C ASP A 148 -21.37 26.50 1.67
N GLU A 149 -21.60 27.11 2.85
CA GLU A 149 -22.31 26.46 3.96
C GLU A 149 -23.80 26.22 3.65
N ASP A 150 -24.46 27.19 3.01
CA ASP A 150 -25.85 27.08 2.58
C ASP A 150 -26.01 26.07 1.43
N ASN A 151 -25.05 26.03 0.51
CA ASN A 151 -25.02 25.03 -0.56
C ASN A 151 -24.85 23.60 0.00
N ILE A 152 -24.02 23.41 1.04
CA ILE A 152 -23.85 22.11 1.71
C ILE A 152 -25.14 21.68 2.42
N LYS A 153 -25.81 22.58 3.15
CA LYS A 153 -27.09 22.29 3.82
C LYS A 153 -28.17 21.87 2.82
N THR A 154 -28.20 22.52 1.66
CA THR A 154 -29.15 22.21 0.58
C THR A 154 -28.86 20.83 -0.04
N ALA A 155 -27.59 20.52 -0.34
CA ALA A 155 -27.20 19.23 -0.89
C ALA A 155 -27.52 18.06 0.06
N ILE A 156 -27.29 18.22 1.37
CA ILE A 156 -27.62 17.21 2.39
C ILE A 156 -29.14 17.00 2.49
N ARG A 157 -29.93 18.08 2.35
CA ARG A 157 -31.39 17.99 2.34
C ARG A 157 -31.90 17.21 1.13
N ASP A 158 -31.35 17.47 -0.06
CA ASP A 158 -31.75 16.80 -1.29
C ASP A 158 -31.38 15.31 -1.32
N GLU A 159 -30.23 14.93 -0.77
CA GLU A 159 -29.87 13.52 -0.60
C GLU A 159 -30.80 12.79 0.37
N LYS A 160 -31.21 13.44 1.48
CA LYS A 160 -32.19 12.88 2.42
C LYS A 160 -33.58 12.70 1.81
N ILE A 161 -33.99 13.58 0.89
CA ILE A 161 -35.27 13.48 0.18
C ILE A 161 -35.24 12.32 -0.82
N LYS A 162 -34.10 12.09 -1.50
CA LYS A 162 -33.93 10.97 -2.45
C LYS A 162 -33.82 9.60 -1.79
N ALA A 163 -33.47 9.53 -0.52
CA ALA A 163 -33.32 8.30 0.25
C ALA A 163 -34.63 7.80 0.90
N LYS A 164 -35.76 8.45 0.61
CA LYS A 164 -37.10 8.14 1.14
C LYS A 164 -38.03 7.76 0.00
#